data_AF-A0A7K2YNK0-F1
#
_entry.id   AF-A0A7K2YNK0-F1
#
_cell.length_a   1.000
_cell.length_b   1.000
_cell.length_c   1.000
_cell.angle_alpha   90.00
_cell.angle_beta   90.00
_cell.angle_gamma   90.00
#
_symmetry.space_group_name_H-M   'P 1'
#
loop_
_entity.id
_entity.type
_entity.pdbx_description
1 polymer ?
#
loop_
_entity_poly.entity_id
_entity_poly.type
_entity_poly.pdbx_seq_one_letter_code
_entity_poly.pdbx_strand_id
1 'polypeptide(L)'
;MTTVRPVTPDVLVSELVGAVVRRAEGREWTRVAVDGADAAEPGVLADALVAPLRLLGRPVLRVRARDFLRPASVRLEYGHTDAESYLWGWLDDAALRREVLDPLGPGGTGRALPTLWDAARDRAT
;
A
#
# COMPACT_ATOMS: atom_id res chain seq x y z
N MET A 1 -21.16 16.01 12.78
CA MET A 1 -20.78 17.21 11.98
C MET A 1 -20.59 16.75 10.55
N THR A 2 -21.44 17.15 9.58
CA THR A 2 -21.27 16.68 8.20
C THR A 2 -20.29 17.58 7.47
N THR A 3 -19.01 17.28 7.60
CA THR A 3 -17.96 17.91 6.80
C THR A 3 -17.42 16.86 5.83
N VAL A 4 -17.74 17.04 4.54
CA VAL A 4 -17.14 16.33 3.41
C VAL A 4 -16.50 17.40 2.54
N ARG A 5 -15.19 17.32 2.26
CA ARG A 5 -14.57 18.05 1.14
C ARG A 5 -13.41 17.25 0.57
N PRO A 6 -13.64 16.71 -0.62
CA PRO A 6 -12.85 17.08 -1.79
C PRO A 6 -13.76 17.40 -2.98
N VAL A 7 -13.33 18.31 -3.86
CA VAL A 7 -14.11 18.70 -5.07
C VAL A 7 -13.37 18.38 -6.39
N THR A 8 -12.09 18.00 -6.30
CA THR A 8 -11.26 17.42 -7.37
C THR A 8 -10.23 16.46 -6.74
N PRO A 9 -9.60 15.56 -7.53
CA PRO A 9 -8.51 14.72 -7.04
C PRO A 9 -7.33 15.48 -6.44
N ASP A 10 -6.95 16.64 -7.00
CA ASP A 10 -5.81 17.42 -6.51
C ASP A 10 -6.04 18.04 -5.12
N VAL A 11 -7.28 18.45 -4.85
CA VAL A 11 -7.68 18.94 -3.52
C VAL A 11 -7.60 17.79 -2.51
N LEU A 12 -8.08 16.59 -2.87
CA LEU A 12 -7.97 15.41 -2.03
C LEU A 12 -6.50 15.09 -1.70
N VAL A 13 -5.63 15.08 -2.71
CA VAL A 13 -4.19 14.84 -2.53
C VAL A 13 -3.58 15.85 -1.56
N SER A 14 -3.88 17.13 -1.75
CA SER A 14 -3.35 18.21 -0.90
C SER A 14 -3.79 18.07 0.56
N GLU A 15 -5.06 17.75 0.80
CA GLU A 15 -5.59 17.53 2.15
C GLU A 15 -4.99 16.29 2.82
N LEU A 16 -4.86 15.19 2.07
CA LEU A 16 -4.25 13.95 2.57
C LEU A 16 -2.77 14.15 2.91
N VAL A 17 -2.02 14.87 2.07
CA VAL A 17 -0.62 15.22 2.34
C VAL A 17 -0.51 15.97 3.67
N GLY A 18 -1.34 16.99 3.88
CA GLY A 18 -1.36 17.72 5.15
C GLY A 18 -1.74 16.83 6.34
N ALA A 19 -2.70 15.92 6.17
CA ALA A 19 -3.11 15.00 7.22
C ALA A 19 -2.03 13.97 7.58
N VAL A 20 -1.28 13.48 6.58
CA VAL A 20 -0.15 12.56 6.76
C VAL A 20 1.01 13.26 7.46
N VAL A 21 1.37 14.48 7.03
CA VAL A 21 2.46 15.25 7.66
C VAL A 21 2.20 15.47 9.14
N ARG A 22 0.98 15.92 9.51
CA ARG A 22 0.60 16.09 10.93
C ARG A 22 0.67 14.79 11.72
N ARG A 23 0.22 13.67 11.13
CA ARG A 23 0.27 12.36 11.80
C ARG A 23 1.70 11.83 11.97
N ALA A 24 2.61 12.25 11.10
CA ALA A 24 4.00 11.83 11.12
C ALA A 24 4.88 12.62 12.11
N GLU A 25 4.36 13.67 12.73
CA GLU A 25 5.10 14.43 13.73
C GLU A 25 5.51 13.53 14.92
N GLY A 26 6.80 13.57 15.25
CA GLY A 26 7.38 12.77 16.35
C GLY A 26 7.44 11.26 16.10
N ARG A 27 7.09 10.77 14.90
CA ARG A 27 7.16 9.35 14.53
C ARG A 27 8.37 9.09 13.63
N GLU A 28 9.08 8.00 13.89
CA GLU A 28 10.12 7.51 12.99
C GLU A 28 9.52 7.02 11.67
N TRP A 29 8.44 6.22 11.75
CA TRP A 29 7.70 5.72 10.61
C TRP A 29 6.20 6.01 10.74
N THR A 30 5.60 6.45 9.63
CA THR A 30 4.14 6.61 9.49
C THR A 30 3.66 5.75 8.34
N ARG A 31 2.80 4.79 8.65
CA ARG A 31 2.21 3.87 7.68
C ARG A 31 0.87 4.44 7.21
N VAL A 32 0.68 4.51 5.90
CA VAL A 32 -0.55 5.00 5.26
C VAL A 32 -1.04 3.92 4.32
N ALA A 33 -2.23 3.39 4.61
CA ALA A 33 -2.92 2.43 3.73
C ALA A 33 -3.90 3.20 2.83
N VAL A 34 -3.86 2.91 1.54
CA VAL A 34 -4.83 3.37 0.56
C VAL A 34 -5.49 2.11 0.00
N ASP A 35 -6.75 1.91 0.32
CA ASP A 35 -7.51 0.71 0.01
C ASP A 35 -8.73 1.04 -0.84
N GLY A 36 -9.09 0.10 -1.70
CA GLY A 36 -10.17 0.23 -2.66
C GLY A 36 -10.16 -0.90 -3.67
N ALA A 37 -11.30 -1.16 -4.30
CA ALA A 37 -11.39 -2.10 -5.41
C ALA A 37 -10.46 -1.65 -6.57
N ASP A 38 -9.95 -2.58 -7.36
CA ASP A 38 -9.07 -2.28 -8.51
C ASP A 38 -9.71 -1.26 -9.47
N ALA A 39 -11.03 -1.34 -9.67
CA ALA A 39 -11.79 -0.41 -10.51
C ALA A 39 -11.81 1.05 -10.00
N ALA A 40 -11.47 1.28 -8.73
CA ALA A 40 -11.32 2.61 -8.15
C ALA A 40 -9.89 3.16 -8.28
N GLU A 41 -8.98 2.39 -8.88
CA GLU A 41 -7.58 2.76 -9.12
C GLU A 41 -6.86 3.35 -7.88
N PRO A 42 -6.92 2.70 -6.70
CA PRO A 42 -6.32 3.24 -5.47
C PRO A 42 -4.81 3.48 -5.61
N GLY A 43 -4.15 2.74 -6.52
CA GLY A 43 -2.76 2.93 -6.87
C GLY A 43 -2.45 4.34 -7.41
N VAL A 44 -3.35 4.93 -8.20
CA VAL A 44 -3.18 6.29 -8.77
C VAL A 44 -3.18 7.33 -7.65
N LEU A 45 -4.14 7.24 -6.73
CA LEU A 45 -4.18 8.14 -5.57
C LEU A 45 -2.93 7.98 -4.71
N ALA A 46 -2.53 6.74 -4.40
CA ALA A 46 -1.36 6.48 -3.58
C ALA A 46 -0.05 6.99 -4.22
N ASP A 47 0.08 6.87 -5.54
CA ASP A 47 1.25 7.37 -6.28
C ASP A 47 1.26 8.91 -6.31
N ALA A 48 0.08 9.56 -6.41
CA ALA A 48 -0.06 11.01 -6.37
C ALA A 48 0.37 11.64 -5.02
N LEU A 49 0.33 10.90 -3.92
CA LEU A 49 0.80 11.37 -2.60
C LEU A 49 2.34 11.41 -2.49
N VAL A 50 3.07 10.65 -3.31
CA VAL A 50 4.51 10.41 -3.14
C VAL A 50 5.33 11.69 -3.32
N ALA A 51 5.16 12.38 -4.46
CA ALA A 51 5.98 13.54 -4.79
C ALA A 51 5.74 14.73 -3.83
N PRO A 52 4.49 15.12 -3.51
CA PRO A 52 4.24 16.19 -2.54
C PRO A 52 4.81 15.91 -1.14
N LEU A 53 4.70 14.67 -0.64
CA LEU A 53 5.29 14.30 0.65
C LEU A 53 6.83 14.43 0.64
N ARG A 54 7.47 13.99 -0.44
CA ARG A 54 8.93 14.12 -0.61
C ARG A 54 9.38 15.58 -0.67
N LEU A 55 8.63 16.45 -1.35
CA LEU A 55 8.91 17.89 -1.41
C LEU A 55 8.85 18.56 -0.03
N LEU A 56 8.02 18.02 0.88
CA LEU A 56 7.95 18.46 2.29
C LEU A 56 8.99 17.79 3.20
N GLY A 57 10.03 17.19 2.62
CA GLY A 57 11.10 16.54 3.37
C GLY A 57 10.68 15.24 4.06
N ARG A 58 9.59 14.60 3.59
CA ARG A 58 9.15 13.29 4.08
C ARG A 58 9.52 12.20 3.06
N PRO A 59 10.59 11.41 3.28
CA PRO A 59 10.88 10.25 2.45
C PRO A 59 9.69 9.30 2.42
N VAL A 60 9.35 8.80 1.24
CA VAL A 60 8.23 7.88 1.03
C VAL A 60 8.74 6.58 0.41
N LEU A 61 8.47 5.47 1.11
CA LEU A 61 8.56 4.12 0.58
C LEU A 61 7.18 3.70 0.08
N ARG A 62 7.02 3.54 -1.24
CA ARG A 62 5.77 3.12 -1.87
C ARG A 62 5.74 1.59 -1.98
N VAL A 63 4.74 0.96 -1.38
CA VAL A 63 4.55 -0.51 -1.37
C VAL A 63 3.19 -0.86 -1.95
N ARG A 64 3.12 -1.73 -2.95
CA ARG A 64 1.86 -2.16 -3.57
C ARG A 64 1.53 -3.58 -3.12
N ALA A 65 0.29 -3.81 -2.68
CA ALA A 65 -0.18 -5.14 -2.27
C ALA A 65 -0.03 -6.18 -3.40
N ARG A 66 -0.20 -5.75 -4.66
CA ARG A 66 0.03 -6.60 -5.84
C ARG A 66 1.44 -7.18 -5.97
N ASP A 67 2.44 -6.54 -5.35
CA ASP A 67 3.83 -7.00 -5.37
C ASP A 67 4.11 -8.03 -4.23
N PHE A 68 3.05 -8.43 -3.51
CA PHE A 68 3.00 -9.45 -2.45
C PHE A 68 1.90 -10.48 -2.71
N LEU A 69 1.48 -10.65 -3.97
CA LEU A 69 0.60 -11.75 -4.32
C LEU A 69 1.35 -13.07 -4.24
N ARG A 70 0.65 -14.13 -3.82
CA ARG A 70 1.19 -15.49 -3.88
C ARG A 70 1.45 -15.92 -5.33
N PRO A 71 2.27 -16.95 -5.59
CA PRO A 71 2.44 -17.51 -6.92
C PRO A 71 1.11 -17.91 -7.57
N ALA A 72 1.04 -17.86 -8.90
CA ALA A 72 -0.18 -18.21 -9.64
C ALA A 72 -0.67 -19.63 -9.32
N SER A 73 0.26 -20.56 -9.10
CA SER A 73 -0.06 -21.94 -8.69
C SER A 73 -0.86 -22.04 -7.39
N VAL A 74 -0.72 -21.08 -6.47
CA VAL A 74 -1.49 -21.01 -5.22
C VAL A 74 -2.77 -20.20 -5.42
N ARG A 75 -2.67 -19.03 -6.07
CA ARG A 75 -3.82 -18.13 -6.25
C ARG A 75 -4.94 -18.74 -7.10
N LEU A 76 -4.56 -19.51 -8.11
CA LEU A 76 -5.47 -20.00 -9.13
C LEU A 76 -5.79 -21.48 -8.95
N GLU A 77 -5.43 -22.08 -7.81
CA GLU A 77 -5.61 -23.51 -7.55
C GLU A 77 -7.09 -23.94 -7.57
N TYR A 78 -7.99 -23.06 -7.12
CA TYR A 78 -9.45 -23.27 -7.15
C TYR A 78 -10.13 -22.69 -8.40
N GLY A 79 -9.36 -22.24 -9.38
CA GLY A 79 -9.85 -21.64 -10.62
C GLY A 79 -9.76 -20.11 -10.66
N HIS A 80 -9.87 -19.55 -11.87
CA HIS A 80 -9.66 -18.12 -12.13
C HIS A 80 -10.77 -17.21 -11.61
N THR A 81 -11.95 -17.77 -11.30
CA THR A 81 -13.14 -17.03 -10.89
C THR A 81 -13.58 -17.36 -9.46
N ASP A 82 -12.75 -18.05 -8.69
CA ASP A 82 -13.07 -18.43 -7.33
C ASP A 82 -12.96 -17.21 -6.39
N ALA A 83 -14.10 -16.80 -5.82
CA ALA A 83 -14.20 -15.59 -5.01
C ALA A 83 -13.55 -15.74 -3.63
N GLU A 84 -13.54 -16.96 -3.07
CA GLU A 84 -12.94 -17.23 -1.76
C GLU A 84 -11.42 -17.17 -1.84
N SER A 85 -10.85 -17.80 -2.86
CA SER A 85 -9.42 -17.70 -3.18
C SER A 85 -9.02 -16.25 -3.44
N TYR A 86 -9.81 -15.51 -4.24
CA TYR A 86 -9.54 -14.09 -4.48
C TYR A 86 -9.49 -13.28 -3.18
N LEU A 87 -10.43 -13.52 -2.25
CA LEU A 87 -10.55 -12.76 -1.00
C LEU A 87 -9.46 -13.13 0.03
N TRP A 88 -9.13 -14.41 0.16
CA TRP A 88 -8.30 -14.92 1.27
C TRP A 88 -6.99 -15.57 0.83
N GLY A 89 -6.92 -16.06 -0.39
CA GLY A 89 -5.81 -16.86 -0.91
C GLY A 89 -4.79 -16.07 -1.73
N TRP A 90 -5.16 -14.89 -2.25
CA TRP A 90 -4.32 -14.20 -3.23
C TRP A 90 -3.18 -13.39 -2.63
N LEU A 91 -3.47 -12.60 -1.60
CA LEU A 91 -2.48 -11.76 -0.94
C LEU A 91 -1.67 -12.58 0.08
N ASP A 92 -0.35 -12.46 0.03
CA ASP A 92 0.52 -12.94 1.11
C ASP A 92 0.63 -11.86 2.20
N ASP A 93 -0.41 -11.77 3.03
CA ASP A 93 -0.47 -10.80 4.13
C ASP A 93 0.61 -11.08 5.19
N ALA A 94 0.97 -12.35 5.38
CA ALA A 94 2.04 -12.77 6.27
C ALA A 94 3.41 -12.23 5.79
N ALA A 95 3.70 -12.32 4.48
CA ALA A 95 4.90 -11.71 3.92
C ALA A 95 4.86 -10.19 4.01
N LEU A 96 3.73 -9.54 3.69
CA LEU A 96 3.62 -8.09 3.79
C LEU A 96 3.87 -7.59 5.24
N ARG A 97 3.37 -8.31 6.23
CA ARG A 97 3.65 -8.03 7.65
C ARG A 97 5.14 -8.16 7.95
N ARG A 98 5.71 -9.33 7.68
CA ARG A 98 7.09 -9.67 8.01
C ARG A 98 8.12 -8.78 7.30
N GLU A 99 7.89 -8.47 6.03
CA GLU A 99 8.87 -7.78 5.18
C GLU A 99 8.71 -6.25 5.17
N VAL A 100 7.55 -5.74 5.58
CA VAL A 100 7.25 -4.28 5.52
C VAL A 100 6.68 -3.75 6.83
N LEU A 101 5.55 -4.28 7.30
CA LEU A 101 4.81 -3.62 8.39
C LEU A 101 5.50 -3.75 9.75
N ASP A 102 6.10 -4.90 10.05
CA ASP A 102 6.80 -5.17 11.30
C ASP A 102 8.18 -4.48 11.34
N PRO A 103 9.01 -4.53 10.28
CA PRO A 103 10.27 -3.77 10.24
C PRO A 103 10.11 -2.26 10.38
N LEU A 104 8.99 -1.70 9.91
CA LEU A 104 8.64 -0.28 10.02
C LEU A 104 7.70 0.02 11.20
N GLY A 105 7.50 -0.95 12.10
CA GLY A 105 6.76 -0.80 13.34
C GLY A 105 7.62 -0.26 14.49
N PRO A 106 7.02 0.04 15.65
CA PRO A 106 7.76 0.43 16.85
C PRO A 106 8.79 -0.64 17.25
N GLY A 107 10.06 -0.26 17.41
CA GLY A 107 11.15 -1.19 17.72
C GLY A 107 11.56 -2.10 16.56
N GLY A 108 11.02 -1.87 15.36
CA GLY A 108 11.41 -2.57 14.13
C GLY A 108 12.81 -2.18 13.65
N THR A 109 13.30 -2.91 12.65
CA THR A 109 14.67 -2.75 12.13
C THR A 109 14.85 -1.52 11.23
N GLY A 110 13.75 -0.91 10.77
CA GLY A 110 13.74 0.15 9.77
C GLY A 110 14.09 -0.32 8.34
N ARG A 111 14.31 -1.62 8.13
CA ARG A 111 14.68 -2.20 6.82
C ARG A 111 13.51 -2.98 6.25
N ALA A 112 12.86 -2.41 5.24
CA ALA A 112 11.74 -3.04 4.54
C ALA A 112 12.14 -3.51 3.15
N LEU A 113 11.56 -4.63 2.72
CA LEU A 113 11.62 -5.12 1.34
C LEU A 113 10.31 -4.69 0.64
N PRO A 114 10.33 -3.75 -0.31
CA PRO A 114 9.09 -3.15 -0.84
C PRO A 114 8.36 -3.97 -1.90
N THR A 115 8.98 -5.02 -2.44
CA THR A 115 8.42 -5.93 -3.43
C THR A 115 8.94 -7.34 -3.16
N LEU A 116 8.11 -8.36 -3.38
CA LEU A 116 8.49 -9.76 -3.19
C LEU A 116 8.19 -10.63 -4.42
N TRP A 117 7.09 -10.35 -5.11
CA TRP A 117 6.61 -11.15 -6.23
C TRP A 117 6.12 -10.29 -7.38
N ASP A 118 6.55 -10.61 -8.59
CA ASP A 118 6.00 -10.09 -9.84
C ASP A 118 4.91 -11.04 -10.33
N ALA A 119 3.65 -10.69 -10.06
CA ALA A 119 2.51 -11.51 -10.42
C ALA A 119 2.29 -11.65 -11.94
N ALA A 120 2.81 -10.74 -12.76
CA ALA A 120 2.68 -10.80 -14.22
C ALA A 120 3.71 -11.75 -14.84
N ARG A 121 4.92 -11.79 -14.28
CA ARG A 121 5.99 -12.72 -14.68
C ARG A 121 5.98 -14.03 -13.90
N ASP A 122 5.17 -14.10 -12.85
CA ASP A 122 5.08 -15.17 -11.86
C ASP A 122 6.44 -15.59 -11.31
N ARG A 123 7.20 -14.61 -10.80
CA ARG A 123 8.53 -14.83 -10.22
C ARG A 123 8.86 -13.83 -9.11
N ALA A 124 9.84 -14.18 -8.27
CA ALA A 124 10.40 -13.24 -7.29
C ALA A 124 11.04 -12.02 -7.97
N THR A 125 10.97 -10.86 -7.31
CA THR A 125 11.56 -9.59 -7.77
C THR A 125 12.98 -9.37 -7.30
#